data_AF-A0A923HU81-F1
#
_entry.id   AF-A0A923HU81-F1
#
_cell.length_a   1.000
_cell.length_b   1.000
_cell.length_c   1.000
_cell.angle_alpha   90.00
_cell.angle_beta   90.00
_cell.angle_gamma   90.00
#
_symmetry.space_group_name_H-M   'P 1'
#
loop_
_entity.id
_entity.type
_entity.pdbx_description
1 polymer ?
#
loop_
_entity_poly.entity_id
_entity_poly.type
_entity_poly.pdbx_seq_one_letter_code
_entity_poly.pdbx_strand_id
1 'polypeptide(L)'
;SDSFTYTITDKDGDVVTATATVNVTNPGAPTVTIPDSNAGSAGDMTVAETATATANSFTVSAPAGLASITVGGTNVTLAQLNALGGTPITITTGK
;
A
#
# COMPACT_ATOMS: atom_id res chain seq x y z
N SER A 1 -15.51 -14.63 -8.78
CA SER A 1 -14.89 -15.31 -9.93
C SER A 1 -15.95 -15.48 -10.99
N ASP A 2 -15.52 -15.64 -12.23
CA ASP A 2 -16.39 -15.96 -13.35
C ASP A 2 -15.69 -17.02 -14.22
N SER A 3 -16.43 -17.66 -15.11
CA SER A 3 -15.85 -18.61 -16.04
C SER A 3 -16.59 -18.61 -17.37
N PHE A 4 -15.85 -18.77 -18.45
CA PHE A 4 -16.39 -18.85 -19.80
C PHE A 4 -15.98 -20.18 -20.42
N THR A 5 -16.93 -20.85 -21.03
CA THR A 5 -16.68 -22.04 -21.82
C THR A 5 -16.44 -21.63 -23.27
N TYR A 6 -15.38 -22.17 -23.88
CA TYR A 6 -15.03 -21.91 -25.28
C TYR A 6 -14.79 -23.22 -26.01
N THR A 7 -14.99 -23.17 -27.33
CA THR A 7 -14.82 -24.30 -28.25
C THR A 7 -13.76 -23.96 -29.28
N ILE A 8 -12.84 -24.89 -29.52
CA ILE A 8 -11.89 -24.85 -30.63
C ILE A 8 -12.34 -25.89 -31.66
N THR A 9 -12.39 -25.49 -32.92
CA THR A 9 -12.65 -26.39 -34.06
C THR A 9 -11.48 -26.33 -35.02
N ASP A 10 -10.93 -27.50 -35.40
CA ASP A 10 -9.85 -27.56 -36.40
C ASP A 10 -10.40 -27.61 -37.85
N LYS A 11 -9.53 -27.88 -38.81
CA LYS A 11 -9.87 -27.84 -40.25
C LYS A 11 -10.76 -29.04 -40.65
N ASP A 12 -10.68 -30.12 -39.89
CA ASP A 12 -11.33 -31.42 -40.08
C ASP A 12 -12.75 -31.40 -39.50
N GLY A 13 -12.99 -30.51 -38.54
CA GLY A 13 -14.26 -30.34 -37.84
C GLY A 13 -14.25 -30.96 -36.43
N ASP A 14 -13.10 -31.40 -35.92
CA ASP A 14 -12.99 -31.88 -34.55
C ASP A 14 -13.18 -30.70 -33.60
N VAL A 15 -14.03 -30.89 -32.58
CA VAL A 15 -14.38 -29.86 -31.60
C VAL A 15 -13.88 -30.24 -30.23
N VAL A 16 -13.13 -29.33 -29.60
CA VAL A 16 -12.71 -29.45 -28.19
C VAL A 16 -13.26 -28.28 -27.40
N THR A 17 -13.84 -28.58 -26.24
CA THR A 17 -14.39 -27.60 -25.30
C THR A 17 -13.48 -27.46 -24.09
N ALA A 18 -13.25 -26.22 -23.66
CA ALA A 18 -12.51 -25.91 -22.44
C ALA A 18 -13.14 -24.74 -21.69
N THR A 19 -12.78 -24.59 -20.42
CA THR A 19 -13.28 -23.53 -19.55
C THR A 19 -12.13 -22.62 -19.13
N ALA A 20 -12.28 -21.32 -19.35
CA ALA A 20 -11.40 -20.29 -18.82
C ALA A 20 -12.03 -19.72 -17.54
N THR A 21 -11.28 -19.71 -16.44
CA THR A 21 -11.73 -19.13 -15.16
C THR A 21 -11.06 -17.78 -14.95
N VAL A 22 -11.85 -16.76 -14.60
CA VAL A 22 -11.38 -15.43 -14.24
C VAL A 22 -11.63 -15.20 -12.75
N ASN A 23 -10.55 -14.94 -12.02
CA ASN A 23 -10.61 -14.59 -10.61
C ASN A 23 -10.35 -13.10 -10.43
N VAL A 24 -11.37 -12.39 -9.97
CA VAL A 24 -11.25 -11.00 -9.54
C VAL A 24 -11.25 -11.00 -8.01
N THR A 25 -10.17 -10.50 -7.41
CA THR A 25 -10.05 -10.29 -5.97
C THR A 25 -9.83 -8.81 -5.70
N ASN A 26 -10.44 -8.31 -4.62
CA ASN A 26 -10.06 -7.03 -4.05
C ASN A 26 -9.03 -7.29 -2.95
N PRO A 27 -7.75 -6.94 -3.14
CA PRO A 27 -6.71 -7.15 -2.12
C PRO A 27 -6.95 -6.31 -0.86
N GLY A 28 -7.79 -5.27 -0.92
CA GLY A 28 -8.03 -4.34 0.17
C GLY A 28 -7.31 -3.01 -0.04
N ALA A 29 -7.81 -1.96 0.61
CA ALA A 29 -7.25 -0.62 0.53
C ALA A 29 -5.95 -0.52 1.37
N PRO A 30 -5.02 0.38 1.00
CA PRO A 30 -3.90 0.70 1.87
C PRO A 30 -4.39 1.36 3.16
N THR A 31 -3.71 1.09 4.26
CA THR A 31 -3.98 1.69 5.56
C THR A 31 -2.73 2.37 6.11
N VAL A 32 -2.95 3.41 6.91
CA VAL A 32 -1.92 4.06 7.72
C VAL A 32 -2.33 3.88 9.17
N THR A 33 -1.40 3.44 10.00
CA THR A 33 -1.61 3.32 11.45
C THR A 33 -0.59 4.18 12.17
N ILE A 34 -1.09 5.14 12.94
CA ILE A 34 -0.31 5.94 13.88
C ILE A 34 -0.48 5.30 15.27
N PRO A 35 0.60 4.92 15.96
CA PRO A 35 0.51 4.45 17.34
C PRO A 35 -0.04 5.57 18.25
N ASP A 36 -1.07 5.26 19.04
CA ASP A 36 -1.53 6.17 20.09
C ASP A 36 -0.55 6.15 21.26
N SER A 37 0.12 7.28 21.48
CA SER A 37 1.04 7.54 22.59
C SER A 37 0.42 8.44 23.67
N ASN A 38 -0.87 8.76 23.56
CA ASN A 38 -1.61 9.68 24.40
C ASN A 38 -2.50 8.99 25.44
N ALA A 39 -2.25 7.69 25.69
CA ALA A 39 -2.97 6.89 26.68
C ALA A 39 -4.51 6.94 26.54
N GLY A 40 -5.01 6.97 25.30
CA GLY A 40 -6.44 7.04 25.00
C GLY A 40 -7.07 8.42 25.19
N SER A 41 -6.28 9.45 25.48
CA SER A 41 -6.74 10.84 25.41
C SER A 41 -6.90 11.27 23.95
N ALA A 42 -7.65 12.35 23.70
CA ALA A 42 -7.91 12.81 22.34
C ALA A 42 -6.61 13.18 21.58
N GLY A 43 -6.47 12.66 20.35
CA GLY A 43 -5.28 12.80 19.50
C GLY A 43 -4.20 11.75 19.79
N ASP A 44 -3.26 11.57 18.85
CA ASP A 44 -2.27 10.46 18.92
C ASP A 44 -1.10 10.74 19.88
N MET A 45 -0.80 12.01 20.15
CA MET A 45 0.29 12.43 21.03
C MET A 45 0.04 13.85 21.56
N THR A 46 0.23 14.04 22.87
CA THR A 46 0.36 15.38 23.47
C THR A 46 1.82 15.79 23.48
N VAL A 47 2.11 16.98 22.94
CA VAL A 47 3.47 17.54 22.92
C VAL A 47 3.50 18.82 23.76
N ALA A 48 4.29 18.84 24.83
CA ALA A 48 4.52 20.05 25.61
C ALA A 48 5.38 21.04 24.81
N GLU A 49 5.15 22.34 24.97
CA GLU A 49 5.90 23.39 24.25
C GLU A 49 7.42 23.36 24.54
N THR A 50 7.80 22.80 25.69
CA THR A 50 9.20 22.62 26.09
C THR A 50 9.78 21.26 25.68
N ALA A 51 8.98 20.40 25.03
CA ALA A 51 9.42 19.06 24.66
C ALA A 51 10.42 19.12 23.50
N THR A 52 11.45 18.29 23.57
CA THR A 52 12.34 18.02 22.44
C THR A 52 11.66 17.11 21.43
N ALA A 53 12.02 17.23 20.16
CA ALA A 53 11.53 16.33 19.12
C ALA A 53 11.93 14.88 19.43
N THR A 54 10.95 13.99 19.50
CA THR A 54 11.15 12.56 19.71
C THR A 54 10.89 11.81 18.41
N ALA A 55 11.81 10.91 18.05
CA ALA A 55 11.62 10.04 16.90
C ALA A 55 10.43 9.11 17.15
N ASN A 56 9.55 9.01 16.16
CA ASN A 56 8.38 8.15 16.17
C ASN A 56 8.25 7.44 14.83
N SER A 57 7.37 6.45 14.77
CA SER A 57 7.08 5.69 13.56
C SER A 57 5.57 5.56 13.36
N PHE A 58 5.17 5.51 12.10
CA PHE A 58 3.87 5.02 11.68
C PHE A 58 4.07 3.80 10.78
N THR A 59 3.03 3.00 10.63
CA THR A 59 3.04 1.87 9.71
C THR A 59 2.11 2.11 8.53
N VAL A 60 2.54 1.66 7.36
CA VAL A 60 1.72 1.64 6.14
C VAL A 60 1.55 0.19 5.72
N SER A 61 0.32 -0.25 5.55
CA SER A 61 0.02 -1.55 4.95
C SER A 61 -0.63 -1.34 3.61
N ALA A 62 -0.15 -2.02 2.57
CA ALA A 62 -0.74 -1.97 1.24
C ALA A 62 -0.84 -3.41 0.71
N PRO A 63 -1.97 -4.11 0.92
CA PRO A 63 -2.11 -5.51 0.54
C PRO A 63 -1.88 -5.80 -0.94
N ALA A 64 -2.14 -4.82 -1.81
CA ALA A 64 -1.88 -4.88 -3.25
C ALA A 64 -0.44 -4.50 -3.65
N GLY A 65 0.42 -4.18 -2.68
CA GLY A 65 1.70 -3.52 -2.89
C GLY A 65 1.62 -1.99 -2.78
N LEU A 66 2.78 -1.37 -2.54
CA LEU A 66 2.92 0.07 -2.35
C LEU A 66 3.65 0.69 -3.55
N ALA A 67 3.06 1.71 -4.18
CA ALA A 67 3.67 2.39 -5.32
C ALA A 67 4.47 3.65 -4.91
N SER A 68 3.96 4.41 -3.95
CA SER A 68 4.58 5.61 -3.41
C SER A 68 3.90 6.01 -2.09
N ILE A 69 4.53 6.91 -1.34
CA ILE A 69 3.90 7.66 -0.25
C ILE A 69 4.11 9.15 -0.48
N THR A 70 3.15 9.98 -0.04
CA THR A 70 3.35 11.43 0.01
C THR A 70 3.32 11.88 1.46
N VAL A 71 4.40 12.52 1.92
CA VAL A 71 4.53 13.02 3.30
C VAL A 71 4.84 14.51 3.24
N GLY A 72 4.00 15.33 3.88
CA GLY A 72 4.17 16.78 3.87
C GLY A 72 4.29 17.39 2.47
N GLY A 73 3.57 16.86 1.48
CA GLY A 73 3.64 17.27 0.07
C GLY A 73 4.84 16.72 -0.71
N THR A 74 5.78 16.02 -0.06
CA THR A 74 6.90 15.35 -0.73
C THR A 74 6.49 13.95 -1.17
N ASN A 75 6.49 13.70 -2.47
CA ASN A 75 6.26 12.36 -3.03
C ASN A 75 7.53 11.51 -2.95
N VAL A 76 7.41 10.31 -2.38
CA VAL A 76 8.47 9.31 -2.25
C VAL A 76 8.06 8.08 -3.02
N THR A 77 8.80 7.78 -4.10
CA THR A 77 8.55 6.65 -4.99
C THR A 77 8.94 5.31 -4.35
N LEU A 78 8.43 4.19 -4.87
CA LEU A 78 8.84 2.85 -4.44
C LEU A 78 10.36 2.63 -4.52
N ALA A 79 11.02 3.12 -5.58
CA ALA A 79 12.48 2.99 -5.72
C ALA A 79 13.23 3.70 -4.58
N GLN A 80 12.76 4.90 -4.20
CA GLN A 80 13.28 5.66 -3.08
C GLN A 80 13.03 4.95 -1.74
N LEU A 81 11.83 4.38 -1.53
CA LEU A 81 11.52 3.60 -0.34
C LEU A 81 12.45 2.39 -0.17
N ASN A 82 12.70 1.66 -1.27
CA ASN A 82 13.60 0.51 -1.26
C ASN A 82 15.07 0.89 -0.98
N ALA A 83 15.45 2.14 -1.26
CA ALA A 83 16.80 2.63 -1.06
C ALA A 83 17.04 3.24 0.35
N LEU A 84 16.02 3.35 1.21
CA LEU A 84 16.12 4.05 2.49
C LEU A 84 17.21 3.52 3.44
N GLY A 85 17.56 2.23 3.34
CA GLY A 85 18.64 1.63 4.14
C GLY A 85 20.04 2.15 3.80
N GLY A 86 20.24 2.75 2.62
CA GLY A 86 21.52 3.34 2.20
C GLY A 86 21.44 4.84 1.91
N THR A 87 20.28 5.34 1.48
CA THR A 87 20.03 6.74 1.16
C THR A 87 18.79 7.22 1.90
N PRO A 88 18.93 7.66 3.16
CA PRO A 88 17.83 8.23 3.92
C PRO A 88 17.24 9.46 3.23
N ILE A 89 15.93 9.66 3.38
CA ILE A 89 15.23 10.81 2.85
C ILE A 89 14.80 11.69 4.01
N THR A 90 15.27 12.94 4.03
CA THR A 90 14.84 13.95 4.99
C THR A 90 13.69 14.74 4.39
N ILE A 91 12.54 14.73 5.07
CA ILE A 91 11.38 15.53 4.71
C ILE A 91 11.15 16.52 5.84
N THR A 92 11.25 17.81 5.53
CA THR A 92 10.91 18.88 6.47
C THR A 92 9.49 19.34 6.20
N THR A 93 8.59 19.09 7.15
CA THR A 93 7.23 19.65 7.11
C THR A 93 7.22 21.05 7.73
N GLY A 94 6.26 21.89 7.33
CA GLY A 94 6.10 23.22 7.91
C GLY A 94 5.81 23.18 9.42
N LYS A 95 6.01 24.32 10.09
CA LYS A 95 5.43 24.59 11.41
C LYS A 95 3.94 24.89 11.29
#